data_AF-A0A951QMX5-F1
#
_entry.id   AF-A0A951QMX5-F1
#
_cell.length_a   1.000
_cell.length_b   1.000
_cell.length_c   1.000
_cell.angle_alpha   90.00
_cell.angle_beta   90.00
_cell.angle_gamma   90.00
#
_symmetry.space_group_name_H-M   'P 1'
#
loop_
_entity.id
_entity.type
_entity.pdbx_description
1 polymer ?
#
loop_
_entity_poly.entity_id
_entity_poly.type
_entity_poly.pdbx_seq_one_letter_code
_entity_poly.pdbx_strand_id
1 'polypeptide(L)'
;MRSFWFEFDGDKLEIIFRLIKNGRWWYNSETGKKIGVKFDYPYPENDDEIVISFVDLEDFDPAVQSMLFQSLKLDAPEFGLTYS
;
A
#
# COMPACT_ATOMS: atom_id res chain seq x y z
N MET A 1 -2.05 4.73 14.05
CA MET A 1 -3.06 4.24 13.08
C MET A 1 -2.91 2.72 12.97
N ARG A 2 -4.00 1.94 12.90
CA ARG A 2 -3.93 0.45 12.85
C ARG A 2 -4.44 -0.13 11.53
N SER A 3 -5.34 0.58 10.88
CA SER A 3 -5.97 0.23 9.63
C SER A 3 -6.35 1.49 8.87
N PHE A 4 -6.72 1.34 7.59
CA PHE A 4 -7.36 2.36 6.78
C PHE A 4 -8.46 1.71 5.92
N TRP A 5 -9.46 2.50 5.52
CA TRP A 5 -10.52 2.04 4.63
C TRP A 5 -10.10 2.26 3.18
N PHE A 6 -10.31 1.25 2.36
CA PHE A 6 -10.04 1.26 0.93
C PHE A 6 -11.29 0.81 0.19
N GLU A 7 -11.64 1.50 -0.89
CA GLU A 7 -12.74 1.06 -1.76
C GLU A 7 -12.17 0.27 -2.94
N PHE A 8 -12.54 -0.99 -3.05
CA PHE A 8 -12.14 -1.89 -4.12
C PHE A 8 -13.39 -2.48 -4.78
N ASP A 9 -13.56 -2.24 -6.08
CA ASP A 9 -14.71 -2.74 -6.86
C ASP A 9 -16.09 -2.36 -6.27
N GLY A 10 -16.17 -1.20 -5.61
CA GLY A 10 -17.38 -0.71 -4.94
C GLY A 10 -17.57 -1.20 -3.51
N ASP A 11 -16.73 -2.11 -3.02
CA ASP A 11 -16.73 -2.58 -1.65
C ASP A 11 -15.71 -1.84 -0.79
N LYS A 12 -16.12 -1.45 0.42
CA LYS A 12 -15.21 -0.86 1.41
C LYS A 12 -14.54 -1.93 2.24
N LEU A 13 -13.25 -2.12 2.02
CA LEU A 13 -12.39 -3.05 2.73
C LEU A 13 -11.57 -2.31 3.80
N GLU A 14 -11.56 -2.84 5.03
CA GLU A 14 -10.64 -2.36 6.06
C GLU A 14 -9.28 -3.04 5.90
N ILE A 15 -8.27 -2.27 5.50
CA ILE A 15 -6.90 -2.74 5.34
C ILE A 15 -6.14 -2.55 6.65
N ILE A 16 -5.71 -3.65 7.25
CA ILE A 16 -4.90 -3.66 8.47
C ILE A 16 -3.42 -3.74 8.10
N PHE A 17 -2.68 -2.63 8.28
CA PHE A 17 -1.28 -2.58 8.73
C PHE A 17 -0.50 -3.90 8.68
N ARG A 18 -0.69 -4.67 9.76
CA ARG A 18 0.08 -5.84 10.11
C ARG A 18 -0.17 -7.06 9.20
N LEU A 19 -1.27 -7.08 8.47
CA LEU A 19 -1.63 -8.18 7.57
C LEU A 19 -1.05 -8.02 6.17
N ILE A 20 -0.52 -6.83 5.86
CA ILE A 20 0.08 -6.54 4.56
C ILE A 20 1.36 -7.36 4.36
N LYS A 21 1.51 -7.95 3.17
CA LYS A 21 2.67 -8.75 2.77
C LYS A 21 3.22 -8.29 1.42
N ASN A 22 4.47 -8.69 1.13
CA ASN A 22 5.13 -8.53 -0.18
C ASN A 22 5.03 -7.14 -0.82
N GLY A 23 5.20 -6.11 0.02
CA GLY A 23 5.20 -4.72 -0.41
C GLY A 23 6.28 -4.40 -1.43
N ARG A 24 5.89 -3.76 -2.53
CA ARG A 24 6.81 -3.39 -3.62
C ARG A 24 6.28 -2.20 -4.41
N TRP A 25 7.20 -1.45 -5.00
CA TRP A 25 6.84 -0.35 -5.89
C TRP A 25 6.13 -0.86 -7.15
N TRP A 26 5.09 -0.13 -7.55
CA TRP A 26 4.43 -0.26 -8.84
C TRP A 26 5.05 0.74 -9.81
N TYR A 27 5.44 0.24 -10.98
CA TYR A 27 6.14 1.01 -12.00
C TYR A 27 5.29 1.10 -13.25
N ASN A 28 5.25 2.29 -13.86
CA ASN A 28 4.69 2.45 -15.18
C ASN A 28 5.58 1.69 -16.18
N SER A 29 4.99 0.74 -16.91
CA SER A 29 5.73 -0.14 -17.83
C SER A 29 6.34 0.58 -19.02
N GLU A 30 5.81 1.74 -19.40
CA GLU A 30 6.29 2.50 -20.56
C GLU A 30 7.43 3.46 -20.18
N THR A 31 7.37 4.04 -18.97
CA THR A 31 8.32 5.07 -18.53
C THR A 31 9.32 4.58 -17.49
N GLY A 32 9.08 3.42 -16.86
CA GLY A 32 9.87 2.89 -15.76
C GLY A 32 9.77 3.71 -14.46
N LYS A 33 8.91 4.72 -14.40
CA LYS A 33 8.74 5.56 -13.21
C LYS A 33 7.91 4.86 -12.14
N LYS A 34 8.25 5.10 -10.88
CA LYS A 34 7.40 4.72 -9.74
C LYS A 34 6.11 5.53 -9.86
N ILE A 35 4.99 4.82 -9.89
CA ILE A 35 3.66 5.42 -9.94
C ILE A 35 2.82 4.99 -8.74
N GLY A 36 3.36 4.18 -7.83
CA GLY A 36 2.70 3.89 -6.56
C GLY A 36 3.20 2.59 -5.97
N VAL A 37 2.37 1.93 -5.17
CA VAL A 37 2.77 0.73 -4.43
C VAL A 37 1.78 -0.39 -4.67
N LYS A 38 2.28 -1.62 -4.62
CA LYS A 38 1.46 -2.82 -4.58
C LYS A 38 1.85 -3.68 -3.41
N PHE A 39 0.87 -4.35 -2.82
CA PHE A 39 1.08 -5.28 -1.74
C PHE A 39 0.02 -6.37 -1.76
N ASP A 40 0.36 -7.49 -1.14
CA ASP A 40 -0.52 -8.64 -1.03
C ASP A 40 -1.26 -8.54 0.31
N TYR A 41 -2.57 -8.76 0.28
CA TYR A 41 -3.44 -8.70 1.45
C TYR A 41 -4.26 -9.98 1.55
N PRO A 42 -4.31 -10.65 2.72
CA PRO A 42 -5.10 -11.85 2.88
C PRO A 42 -6.59 -11.53 2.69
N TYR A 43 -7.26 -12.26 1.81
CA TYR A 43 -8.70 -12.14 1.70
C TYR A 43 -9.37 -12.87 2.86
N PRO A 44 -10.35 -12.26 3.54
CA PRO A 44 -10.93 -12.88 4.74
C PRO A 44 -11.80 -14.11 4.44
N GLU A 45 -12.32 -14.24 3.21
CA GLU A 45 -13.32 -15.28 2.88
C GLU A 45 -12.73 -16.55 2.24
N ASN A 46 -11.53 -16.47 1.68
CA ASN A 46 -10.81 -17.60 1.12
C ASN A 46 -9.34 -17.43 1.48
N ASP A 47 -8.58 -18.50 1.72
CA ASP A 47 -7.13 -18.48 1.98
C ASP A 47 -6.28 -17.88 0.82
N ASP A 48 -6.92 -17.19 -0.12
CA ASP A 48 -6.34 -16.45 -1.22
C ASP A 48 -5.80 -15.09 -0.76
N GLU A 49 -4.75 -14.63 -1.43
CA GLU A 49 -4.18 -13.30 -1.26
C GLU A 49 -4.58 -12.42 -2.44
N ILE A 50 -5.11 -11.22 -2.16
CA ILE A 50 -5.40 -10.23 -3.20
C ILE A 50 -4.21 -9.29 -3.32
N VAL A 51 -3.81 -9.03 -4.56
CA VAL A 51 -2.80 -7.99 -4.86
C VAL A 51 -3.51 -6.65 -4.98
N ILE A 52 -3.29 -5.77 -4.01
CA ILE A 52 -3.81 -4.40 -4.04
C ILE A 52 -2.73 -3.50 -4.63
N SER A 53 -3.08 -2.73 -5.66
CA SER A 53 -2.16 -1.81 -6.35
C SER A 53 -2.73 -0.39 -6.33
N PHE A 54 -1.92 0.57 -5.92
CA PHE A 54 -2.26 1.99 -5.85
C PHE A 54 -1.47 2.73 -6.91
N VAL A 55 -2.17 3.54 -7.71
CA VAL A 55 -1.58 4.40 -8.75
C VAL A 55 -1.55 5.87 -8.29
N ASP A 56 -2.40 6.25 -7.33
CA ASP A 56 -2.48 7.62 -6.84
C ASP A 56 -2.39 7.63 -5.32
N LEU A 57 -1.15 7.55 -4.82
CA LEU A 57 -0.91 7.60 -3.38
C LEU A 57 -1.25 8.96 -2.77
N GLU A 58 -1.20 10.02 -3.57
CA GLU A 58 -1.44 11.41 -3.15
C GLU A 58 -2.84 11.64 -2.57
N ASP A 59 -3.82 10.82 -2.96
CA ASP A 59 -5.19 10.90 -2.43
C ASP A 59 -5.34 10.31 -1.02
N PHE A 60 -4.36 9.55 -0.55
CA PHE A 60 -4.37 9.03 0.81
C PHE A 60 -3.93 10.09 1.82
N ASP A 61 -4.50 10.00 3.03
CA ASP A 61 -4.03 10.78 4.17
C ASP A 61 -2.50 10.57 4.36
N PRO A 62 -1.71 11.64 4.59
CA PRO A 62 -0.27 11.54 4.78
C PRO A 62 0.15 10.54 5.88
N ALA A 63 -0.67 10.35 6.92
CA ALA A 63 -0.41 9.35 7.95
C ALA A 63 -0.58 7.91 7.42
N VAL A 64 -1.56 7.68 6.54
CA VAL A 64 -1.76 6.38 5.87
C VAL A 64 -0.58 6.07 4.96
N GLN A 65 -0.15 7.04 4.15
CA GLN A 65 1.03 6.91 3.29
C GLN A 65 2.27 6.55 4.10
N SER A 66 2.54 7.31 5.16
CA SER A 66 3.68 7.10 6.06
C SER A 66 3.68 5.70 6.68
N MET A 67 2.53 5.26 7.20
CA MET A 67 2.37 3.92 7.78
C MET A 67 2.48 2.79 6.74
N LEU A 68 1.97 3.00 5.52
CA LEU A 68 2.13 2.08 4.40
C LEU A 68 3.61 1.89 4.09
N PHE A 69 4.36 2.98 3.87
CA PHE A 69 5.78 2.88 3.56
C PHE A 69 6.58 2.19 4.67
N GLN A 70 6.29 2.49 5.94
CA GLN A 70 6.87 1.79 7.09
C GLN A 70 6.56 0.29 7.09
N SER A 71 5.30 -0.07 6.88
CA SER A 71 4.85 -1.47 6.91
C SER A 71 5.42 -2.28 5.75
N LEU A 72 5.55 -1.64 4.59
CA LEU A 72 6.07 -2.24 3.36
C LEU A 72 7.61 -2.23 3.31
N LYS A 73 8.29 -1.59 4.28
CA LYS A 73 9.74 -1.37 4.30
C LYS A 73 10.27 -0.81 2.97
N LEU A 74 9.50 0.06 2.35
CA LEU A 74 9.88 0.67 1.08
C LEU A 74 10.76 1.89 1.36
N ASP A 75 11.88 1.99 0.63
CA ASP A 75 12.68 3.21 0.58
C ASP A 75 11.85 4.32 -0.06
N ALA A 76 11.33 5.18 0.79
CA ALA A 76 10.50 6.34 0.46
C ALA A 76 11.21 7.62 0.93
N PRO A 77 12.38 7.98 0.34
CA PRO A 77 13.15 9.15 0.76
C PRO A 77 12.36 10.47 0.61
N GLU A 78 11.36 10.47 -0.26
CA GLU A 78 10.42 11.55 -0.55
C GLU A 78 9.45 11.82 0.63
N PHE A 79 9.24 10.82 1.49
CA PHE A 79 8.33 10.86 2.64
C PHE A 79 9.06 10.99 3.99
N GLY A 80 10.35 11.34 3.97
CA GLY A 80 11.06 11.91 5.12
C GLY A 80 11.16 11.03 6.37
N LEU A 81 10.98 9.71 6.27
CA LEU A 81 11.22 8.80 7.39
C LEU A 81 12.63 8.22 7.30
N THR A 82 13.58 8.95 7.87
CA THR A 82 14.90 8.44 8.21
C THR A 82 14.70 7.28 9.18
N TYR A 83 14.87 6.03 8.72
CA TYR A 83 14.97 4.88 9.61
C TYR A 83 16.26 5.04 10.43
N SER A 84 16.11 5.44 11.70
CA SER A 84 17.19 5.44 12.70
C SER A 84 17.06 4.21 13.59
#